data_AF-A0A060CHT4-F1
#
_entry.id   AF-A0A060CHT4-F1
#
_cell.length_a   1.000
_cell.length_b   1.000
_cell.length_c   1.000
_cell.angle_alpha   90.00
_cell.angle_beta   90.00
_cell.angle_gamma   90.00
#
_symmetry.space_group_name_H-M   'P 1'
#
loop_
_entity.id
_entity.type
_entity.pdbx_description
1 polymer ?
#
loop_
_entity_poly.entity_id
_entity_poly.type
_entity_poly.pdbx_seq_one_letter_code
_entity_poly.pdbx_strand_id
1 'polypeptide(L)'
;MGTNLEKARNYVKNHQKNFNPRFRLNYHLMAPLGWMNDPNGLIYFRGQYHAFYQFHPYSKDWAQCIGGMQLVLIWFTGKISR
;
A
#
# COMPACT_ATOMS: atom_id res chain seq x y z
N MET A 1 -13.39 19.53 -5.19
CA MET A 1 -13.28 18.39 -4.25
C MET A 1 -12.34 17.37 -4.86
N GLY A 2 -11.29 16.95 -4.13
CA GLY A 2 -10.33 15.96 -4.64
C GLY A 2 -10.93 14.56 -4.79
N THR A 3 -10.39 13.78 -5.72
CA THR A 3 -10.84 12.40 -5.98
C THR A 3 -10.64 11.49 -4.76
N ASN A 4 -11.32 10.33 -4.71
CA ASN A 4 -11.12 9.36 -3.63
C ASN A 4 -9.66 8.90 -3.51
N LEU A 5 -8.95 8.82 -4.64
CA LEU A 5 -7.52 8.51 -4.68
C LEU A 5 -6.67 9.60 -4.03
N GLU A 6 -6.98 10.88 -4.30
CA GLU A 6 -6.26 12.01 -3.72
C GLU A 6 -6.47 12.09 -2.21
N LYS A 7 -7.70 11.87 -1.74
CA LYS A 7 -8.01 11.77 -0.31
C LYS A 7 -7.21 10.65 0.37
N ALA A 8 -7.16 9.46 -0.24
CA ALA A 8 -6.38 8.34 0.28
C ALA A 8 -4.88 8.65 0.36
N ARG A 9 -4.32 9.25 -0.70
CA ARG A 9 -2.91 9.67 -0.73
C ARG A 9 -2.58 10.70 0.35
N ASN A 10 -3.42 11.71 0.52
CA ASN A 10 -3.24 12.74 1.54
C ASN A 10 -3.34 12.14 2.95
N TYR A 11 -4.27 11.22 3.17
CA TYR A 11 -4.41 10.51 4.45
C TYR A 11 -3.13 9.72 4.79
N VAL A 12 -2.63 8.92 3.85
CA VAL A 12 -1.38 8.18 4.02
C VAL A 12 -0.22 9.11 4.33
N LYS A 13 -0.04 10.18 3.54
CA LYS A 13 1.04 11.15 3.74
C LYS A 13 1.06 11.74 5.15
N ASN A 14 -0.12 12.04 5.70
CA ASN A 14 -0.26 12.68 7.01
C ASN A 14 -0.16 11.71 8.19
N HIS A 15 -0.40 10.41 8.01
CA HIS A 15 -0.49 9.43 9.11
C HIS A 15 0.58 8.33 9.06
N GLN A 16 1.39 8.24 8.00
CA GLN A 16 2.41 7.20 7.80
C GLN A 16 3.57 7.22 8.81
N LYS A 17 3.55 8.05 9.85
CA LYS A 17 4.56 8.05 10.92
C LYS A 17 3.97 7.62 12.26
N ASN A 18 2.67 7.36 12.32
CA ASN A 18 1.93 7.04 13.54
C ASN A 18 1.89 5.52 13.76
N PHE A 19 3.06 4.88 13.85
CA PHE A 19 3.16 3.46 14.16
C PHE A 19 4.35 3.17 15.07
N ASN A 20 4.31 2.03 15.75
CA ASN A 20 5.43 1.55 16.53
C ASN A 20 6.48 0.93 15.59
N PRO A 21 7.71 1.48 15.49
CA PRO A 21 8.73 1.00 14.56
C PRO A 21 9.18 -0.43 14.85
N ARG A 22 8.98 -0.94 16.08
CA ARG A 22 9.28 -2.33 16.47
C ARG A 22 8.59 -3.36 15.58
N PHE A 23 7.42 -3.04 15.03
CA PHE A 23 6.63 -3.96 14.21
C PHE A 23 6.78 -3.71 12.70
N ARG A 24 7.67 -2.79 12.29
CA ARG A 24 7.94 -2.55 10.87
C ARG A 24 8.90 -3.61 10.32
N LEU A 25 8.56 -4.14 9.15
CA LEU A 25 9.38 -5.13 8.46
C LEU A 25 10.45 -4.41 7.62
N ASN A 26 11.72 -4.81 7.80
CA ASN A 26 12.84 -4.20 7.08
C ASN A 26 13.03 -4.77 5.66
N TYR A 27 12.57 -6.01 5.41
CA TYR A 27 12.84 -6.75 4.18
C TYR A 27 11.58 -7.25 3.45
N HIS A 28 10.40 -7.06 4.04
CA HIS A 28 9.13 -7.48 3.45
C HIS A 28 8.35 -6.26 2.98
N LEU A 29 7.60 -6.42 1.90
CA LEU A 29 6.63 -5.42 1.48
C LEU A 29 5.58 -5.24 2.59
N MET A 30 5.31 -3.99 2.94
CA MET A 30 4.35 -3.60 3.95
C MET A 30 3.70 -2.28 3.53
N ALA A 31 2.40 -2.15 3.73
CA ALA A 31 1.72 -0.88 3.57
C ALA A 31 2.29 0.20 4.51
N PRO A 32 2.25 1.49 4.11
CA PRO A 32 2.73 2.58 4.96
C PRO A 32 1.95 2.72 6.27
N LEU A 33 0.67 2.32 6.28
CA LEU A 33 -0.26 2.27 7.40
C LEU A 33 -1.51 1.49 6.98
N GLY A 34 -2.43 1.14 7.88
CA GLY A 34 -3.71 0.52 7.53
C GLY A 34 -3.61 -0.97 7.16
N TRP A 35 -4.63 -1.50 6.49
CA TRP A 35 -4.73 -2.91 6.13
C TRP A 35 -4.26 -3.18 4.70
N MET A 36 -3.50 -4.27 4.52
CA MET A 36 -3.03 -4.79 3.25
C MET A 36 -3.23 -6.30 3.20
N ASN A 37 -3.66 -6.83 2.05
CA ASN A 37 -3.73 -8.27 1.81
C ASN A 37 -3.15 -8.65 0.44
N ASP A 38 -3.98 -9.11 -0.49
CA ASP A 38 -3.55 -9.92 -1.63
C ASP A 38 -2.55 -9.17 -2.52
N PRO A 39 -1.38 -9.76 -2.82
CA PRO A 39 -0.50 -9.24 -3.84
C PRO A 39 -1.18 -9.39 -5.22
N ASN A 40 -1.17 -8.31 -5.99
CA ASN A 40 -1.74 -8.23 -7.33
C ASN A 40 -0.70 -7.74 -8.33
N GLY A 41 -0.89 -8.11 -9.61
CA GLY A 41 -0.12 -7.58 -10.73
C GLY A 41 1.40 -7.60 -10.53
N LEU A 42 1.92 -8.72 -10.01
CA LEU A 42 3.35 -8.99 -9.93
C LEU A 42 3.91 -9.08 -11.36
N ILE A 43 4.66 -8.07 -11.79
CA ILE A 43 5.17 -7.99 -13.16
C ILE A 43 6.56 -7.38 -13.20
N TYR A 44 7.41 -7.87 -14.10
CA TYR A 44 8.62 -7.17 -14.50
C TYR A 44 8.36 -6.37 -15.78
N PHE A 45 8.47 -5.05 -15.70
CA PHE A 45 8.19 -4.15 -16.83
C PHE A 45 9.13 -2.96 -16.83
N ARG A 46 9.72 -2.66 -18.00
CA ARG A 46 10.66 -1.54 -18.22
C ARG A 46 11.82 -1.50 -17.20
N GLY A 47 12.43 -2.65 -16.93
CA GLY A 47 13.61 -2.71 -16.06
C GLY A 47 13.30 -2.65 -14.55
N GLN A 48 12.03 -2.82 -14.17
CA GLN A 48 11.57 -2.71 -12.79
C GLN A 48 10.60 -3.83 -12.45
N TYR A 49 10.71 -4.34 -11.22
CA TYR A 49 9.68 -5.18 -10.62
C TYR A 49 8.56 -4.28 -10.11
N HIS A 50 7.32 -4.67 -10.35
CA HIS A 50 6.12 -4.01 -9.85
C HIS A 50 5.33 -5.02 -9.05
N ALA A 51 4.84 -4.58 -7.89
CA ALA A 51 3.93 -5.34 -7.06
C ALA A 51 2.82 -4.40 -6.59
N PHE A 52 1.58 -4.82 -6.76
CA PHE A 52 0.39 -4.14 -6.26
C PHE A 52 -0.21 -4.95 -5.13
N TYR A 53 -1.10 -4.33 -4.37
CA TYR A 53 -1.83 -5.01 -3.31
C TYR A 53 -3.19 -4.35 -3.06
N GLN A 54 -4.12 -5.12 -2.52
CA GLN A 54 -5.37 -4.56 -2.00
C GLN A 54 -5.07 -3.78 -0.72
N PHE A 55 -5.61 -2.56 -0.61
CA PHE A 55 -5.22 -1.62 0.43
C PHE A 55 -6.40 -0.85 1.03
N HIS A 56 -6.45 -0.76 2.35
CA HIS A 56 -7.42 0.05 3.07
C HIS A 56 -6.68 1.03 4.02
N PRO A 57 -6.54 2.32 3.63
CA PRO A 57 -5.75 3.26 4.41
C PRO A 57 -6.40 3.68 5.73
N TYR A 58 -7.73 3.59 5.85
CA TYR A 58 -8.44 4.21 6.97
C TYR A 58 -8.66 3.27 8.17
N SER A 59 -8.43 1.97 8.03
CA SER A 59 -8.52 1.00 9.13
C SER A 59 -7.46 -0.08 9.01
N LYS A 60 -7.12 -0.66 10.17
CA LYS A 60 -6.27 -1.84 10.33
C LYS A 60 -7.05 -3.16 10.22
N ASP A 61 -8.37 -3.10 10.09
CA ASP A 61 -9.23 -4.28 10.02
C ASP A 61 -9.49 -4.66 8.56
N TRP A 62 -9.71 -5.95 8.32
CA TRP A 62 -10.13 -6.45 7.01
C TRP A 62 -11.44 -5.77 6.62
N ALA A 63 -11.48 -5.16 5.44
CA ALA A 63 -12.67 -4.52 4.92
C ALA A 63 -13.65 -5.58 4.39
N GLN A 64 -14.31 -6.31 5.28
CA GLN A 64 -15.34 -7.27 4.88
C GLN A 64 -16.56 -6.51 4.35
N CYS A 65 -16.79 -6.62 3.03
CA CYS A 65 -18.05 -6.38 2.32
C CYS A 65 -18.79 -5.06 2.58
N ILE A 66 -18.20 -3.89 2.31
CA ILE A 66 -19.00 -2.68 2.00
C ILE A 66 -18.29 -1.85 0.91
N GLY A 67 -18.21 -2.37 -0.32
CA GLY A 67 -17.96 -1.60 -1.56
C GLY A 67 -16.71 -0.69 -1.63
N GLY A 68 -15.82 -0.72 -0.64
CA GLY A 68 -14.77 0.28 -0.43
C GLY A 68 -13.35 -0.26 -0.61
N MET A 69 -13.17 -1.39 -1.29
CA MET A 69 -11.83 -1.83 -1.71
C MET A 69 -11.27 -0.83 -2.71
N GLN A 70 -10.47 0.11 -2.21
CA GLN A 70 -9.64 0.95 -3.06
C GLN A 70 -8.43 0.11 -3.46
N LEU A 71 -8.35 -0.32 -4.71
CA LEU A 71 -7.06 -0.72 -5.29
C LEU A 71 -6.16 0.51 -5.21
N VAL A 72 -5.20 0.51 -4.29
CA VAL A 72 -4.22 1.58 -4.20
C VAL A 72 -2.95 1.08 -4.86
N LEU A 73 -2.63 1.76 -5.97
CA LEU A 73 -1.39 1.63 -6.70
C LEU A 73 -0.24 2.18 -5.83
N ILE A 74 0.46 1.33 -5.08
CA ILE A 74 1.71 1.70 -4.44
C ILE A 74 2.84 1.02 -5.22
N TRP A 75 3.63 1.85 -5.90
CA TRP A 75 4.80 1.43 -6.66
C TRP A 75 5.92 0.99 -5.72
N PHE A 76 6.34 -0.28 -5.80
CA PHE A 76 7.63 -0.69 -5.25
C PHE A 76 8.63 -0.83 -6.41
N THR A 77 9.40 0.22 -6.70
CA THR A 77 10.47 0.14 -7.70
C THR A 77 11.79 -0.23 -7.03
N GLY A 78 12.05 -1.54 -6.93
CA GLY A 78 13.38 -2.04 -6.62
C GLY A 78 14.13 -2.40 -7.90
N LYS A 79 15.31 -1.83 -8.13
CA LYS A 79 16.34 -2.55 -8.89
C LYS A 79 16.92 -3.56 -7.92
N ILE A 80 16.61 -4.84 -8.10
CA ILE A 80 17.36 -5.91 -7.45
C ILE A 80 18.68 -6.02 -8.24
N SER A 81 19.67 -5.17 -7.92
CA SER A 81 21.04 -5.41 -8.37
C SER A 81 21.62 -6.53 -7.52
N ARG A 82 22.23 -7.51 -8.19
CA ARG A 82 23.11 -8.48 -7.53
C ARG A 82 24.25 -7.77 -6.82
#